data_AF-A0A847WW20-F1
#
_entry.id   AF-A0A847WW20-F1
#
_cell.length_a   1.000
_cell.length_b   1.000
_cell.length_c   1.000
_cell.angle_alpha   90.00
_cell.angle_beta   90.00
_cell.angle_gamma   90.00
#
_symmetry.space_group_name_H-M   'P 1'
#
loop_
_entity.id
_entity.type
_entity.pdbx_description
1 polymer ?
#
loop_
_entity_poly.entity_id
_entity_poly.type
_entity_poly.pdbx_seq_one_letter_code
_entity_poly.pdbx_strand_id
1 'polypeptide(L)' 'MTAGEDIAIRRKRLRYRAWHRGTKEMDLILGPFADAHVESYGAAELDRLEALMDEEDPPL' A
#
# COMPACT_ATOMS: atom_id res chain seq x y z
N MET A 1 11.24 12.86 -14.25
CA MET A 1 10.92 12.02 -13.09
C MET A 1 11.89 10.85 -13.12
N THR A 2 12.82 10.79 -12.15
CA THR A 2 13.78 9.69 -12.05
C THR A 2 13.10 8.46 -11.42
N ALA A 3 13.60 7.25 -11.67
CA ALA A 3 13.00 6.02 -11.14
C ALA A 3 12.87 6.01 -9.60
N GLY A 4 13.76 6.72 -8.88
CA GLY A 4 13.66 6.88 -7.42
C GLY A 4 12.54 7.80 -6.95
N GLU A 5 12.22 8.83 -7.73
CA GLU A 5 11.09 9.74 -7.47
C GLU A 5 9.76 9.00 -7.62
N ASP A 6 9.66 8.11 -8.60
CA ASP A 6 8.50 7.24 -8.82
C ASP A 6 8.26 6.29 -7.63
N ILE A 7 9.31 5.62 -7.15
CA ILE A 7 9.24 4.72 -5.99
C ILE A 7 8.74 5.46 -4.73
N ALA A 8 9.28 6.64 -4.44
CA ALA A 8 8.87 7.42 -3.27
C ALA A 8 7.38 7.81 -3.33
N ILE A 9 6.88 8.19 -4.51
CA ILE A 9 5.47 8.51 -4.73
C ILE A 9 4.59 7.28 -4.52
N ARG A 10 4.98 6.13 -5.08
CA ARG A 10 4.25 4.86 -4.94
C ARG A 10 4.13 4.42 -3.48
N ARG A 11 5.23 4.48 -2.73
CA ARG A 11 5.25 4.19 -1.28
C ARG A 11 4.26 5.06 -0.51
N LYS A 12 4.28 6.38 -0.75
CA LYS A 12 3.37 7.32 -0.09
C LYS A 12 1.91 7.03 -0.42
N ARG A 13 1.60 6.72 -1.68
CA ARG A 13 0.24 6.36 -2.12
C ARG A 13 -0.24 5.06 -1.48
N LEU A 14 0.61 4.04 -1.42
CA LEU A 14 0.28 2.75 -0.82
C LEU A 14 0.04 2.85 0.68
N ARG A 15 0.89 3.57 1.42
CA ARG A 15 0.68 3.85 2.84
C ARG A 15 -0.66 4.56 3.07
N TYR A 16 -0.96 5.58 2.27
CA TYR A 16 -2.25 6.26 2.37
C TYR A 16 -3.43 5.31 2.16
N ARG A 17 -3.41 4.50 1.08
CA ARG A 17 -4.49 3.53 0.82
C ARG A 17 -4.67 2.50 1.93
N ALA A 18 -3.58 2.03 2.53
CA ALA A 18 -3.63 1.05 3.62
C ALA A 18 -4.34 1.58 4.89
N TRP A 19 -4.37 2.90 5.09
CA TRP A 19 -5.03 3.57 6.21
C TRP A 19 -6.46 4.05 5.88
N HIS A 20 -6.93 3.88 4.63
CA HIS A 20 -8.22 4.39 4.14
C HIS A 20 -9.02 3.32 3.38
N ARG A 21 -8.98 2.06 3.83
CA ARG A 21 -9.68 0.91 3.22
C ARG A 21 -11.16 0.83 3.58
N GLY A 22 -11.68 1.75 4.39
CA GLY A 22 -13.11 1.92 4.65
C GLY A 22 -13.66 1.12 5.84
N THR A 23 -13.01 0.02 6.24
CA THR A 23 -13.29 -0.69 7.48
C THR A 23 -12.14 -0.53 8.48
N LYS A 24 -12.47 -0.12 9.71
CA LYS A 24 -11.46 0.12 10.76
C LYS A 24 -10.59 -1.11 11.07
N GLU A 25 -11.16 -2.31 10.91
CA GLU A 25 -10.44 -3.56 11.17
C GLU A 25 -9.35 -3.81 10.14
N MET A 26 -9.62 -3.57 8.86
CA MET A 26 -8.59 -3.66 7.83
C MET A 26 -7.54 -2.57 7.96
N ASP A 27 -7.93 -1.34 8.30
CA ASP A 27 -6.97 -0.25 8.51
C ASP A 27 -6.00 -0.56 9.68
N LEU A 28 -6.48 -1.20 10.74
CA LEU A 28 -5.66 -1.60 11.90
C LEU A 28 -4.66 -2.71 11.59
N ILE A 29 -4.93 -3.55 10.57
CA ILE A 29 -4.01 -4.61 10.14
C ILE A 29 -3.06 -4.07 9.07
N LEU A 30 -3.59 -3.45 8.01
CA LEU A 30 -2.83 -3.01 6.85
C LEU A 30 -2.03 -1.73 7.11
N GLY A 31 -2.53 -0.82 7.94
CA GLY A 31 -1.84 0.44 8.28
C GLY A 31 -0.47 0.20 8.92
N PRO A 32 -0.39 -0.50 10.07
CA PRO A 32 0.88 -0.82 10.72
C PRO A 32 1.81 -1.67 9.85
N PHE A 33 1.26 -2.61 9.07
CA PHE A 33 2.04 -3.38 8.10
C PHE A 33 2.68 -2.47 7.04
N ALA A 34 1.92 -1.55 6.47
CA ALA A 34 2.42 -0.63 5.46
C ALA A 34 3.48 0.31 6.05
N ASP A 35 3.29 0.80 7.27
CA ASP A 35 4.27 1.64 7.96
C ASP A 35 5.59 0.92 8.21
N ALA A 36 5.54 -0.36 8.60
CA ALA A 36 6.73 -1.16 8.91
C ALA A 36 7.52 -1.60 7.67
N HIS A 37 6.85 -1.83 6.54
CA HIS A 37 7.47 -2.53 5.40
C HIS A 37 7.57 -1.71 4.10
N VAL A 38 6.63 -0.82 3.79
CA VAL A 38 6.57 -0.15 2.48
C VAL A 38 7.80 0.73 2.22
N GLU A 39 8.45 1.24 3.27
CA GLU A 39 9.65 2.06 3.12
C GLU A 39 10.88 1.30 2.61
N SER A 40 10.93 -0.02 2.79
CA SER A 40 12.02 -0.85 2.26
C SER A 40 11.72 -1.44 0.89
N TYR A 41 10.48 -1.36 0.41
CA TYR A 41 10.05 -2.01 -0.82
C TYR A 41 10.63 -1.37 -2.09
N GLY A 42 11.18 -2.20 -2.97
CA GLY A 42 11.52 -1.87 -4.34
C GLY A 42 10.33 -2.06 -5.28
N ALA A 43 10.54 -1.79 -6.57
CA ALA A 43 9.47 -1.77 -7.57
C ALA A 43 8.60 -3.03 -7.59
N ALA A 44 9.20 -4.22 -7.59
CA ALA A 44 8.46 -5.49 -7.65
C ALA A 44 7.59 -5.77 -6.41
N GLU A 45 8.01 -5.32 -5.22
CA GLU A 45 7.23 -5.48 -3.99
C GLU A 45 6.07 -4.48 -3.95
N LEU A 46 6.31 -3.26 -4.45
CA LEU A 46 5.26 -2.26 -4.64
C LEU A 46 4.23 -2.75 -5.66
N ASP A 47 4.63 -3.38 -6.76
CA ASP A 47 3.71 -3.95 -7.77
C ASP A 47 2.76 -4.98 -7.13
N ARG A 48 3.30 -5.87 -6.29
CA ARG A 48 2.49 -6.88 -5.58
C ARG A 48 1.53 -6.27 -4.58
N LEU A 49 1.99 -5.28 -3.81
CA LEU A 49 1.14 -4.61 -2.83
C LEU A 49 0.06 -3.79 -3.54
N GLU A 50 0.37 -3.17 -4.68
CA GLU A 50 -0.62 -2.48 -5.51
C GLU A 50 -1.69 -3.43 -6.01
N ALA A 51 -1.33 -4.60 -6.53
CA ALA A 51 -2.29 -5.61 -6.98
C ALA A 51 -3.21 -6.06 -5.83
N LEU A 52 -2.66 -6.34 -4.64
CA LEU A 52 -3.46 -6.68 -3.46
C LEU A 52 -4.41 -5.55 -3.02
N MET A 53 -4.03 -4.30 -3.28
CA MET A 53 -4.85 -3.12 -2.95
C MET A 53 -5.91 -2.82 -4.00
N ASP A 54 -5.80 -3.42 -5.19
CA ASP A 54 -6.76 -3.29 -6.29
C ASP A 54 -7.86 -4.36 -6.24
N GLU A 55 -7.62 -5.47 -5.52
CA GLU A 55 -8.66 -6.44 -5.20
C GLU A 55 -9.75 -5.76 -4.35
N GLU A 56 -10.95 -5.65 -4.92
CA GLU A 56 -12.14 -5.14 -4.24
C GLU A 56 -12.54 -6.09 -3.10
N ASP A 57 -13.01 -5.52 -1.99
CA ASP A 57 -13.59 -6.34 -0.92
C ASP A 57 -14.77 -7.14 -1.51
N PRO A 58 -14.78 -8.47 -1.37
CA PRO A 58 -15.88 -9.27 -1.87
C PRO A 58 -17.18 -8.78 -1.21
N PRO A 59 -18.28 -8.67 -1.97
CA PRO A 59 -19.57 -8.30 -1.39
C PRO A 59 -19.93 -9.31 -0.30
N LEU A 60 -20.17 -8.80 0.92
CA LEU A 60 -20.67 -9.56 2.06
C LEU A 60 -22.06 -10.15 1.77
#